data_AF-A0A1Q3L6C4-F1
#
_entry.id   AF-A0A1Q3L6C4-F1
#
_cell.length_a   1.000
_cell.length_b   1.000
_cell.length_c   1.000
_cell.angle_alpha   90.00
_cell.angle_beta   90.00
_cell.angle_gamma   90.00
#
_symmetry.space_group_name_H-M   'P 1'
#
loop_
_entity.id
_entity.type
_entity.pdbx_description
1 polymer ?
#
loop_
_entity_poly.entity_id
_entity_poly.type
_entity_poly.pdbx_seq_one_letter_code
_entity_poly.pdbx_strand_id
1 'polypeptide(L)'
;MHLGGELKAETGTAGLVVGQAVQTQADGKVVGEYIVDGKGRLVPATPFARQLLTAYVGIKPVSMTVAEATNLRDVNSDALPGDWPKREPVKPENPSDVCLQMQSTSEGPVVSVTNSPRDLEPGTKVKPGAGVAVSARGTGQGSTYGFVSESGVFFPVETATDLQLLGYKTTQAVTVPVAWTQLLEQGPTLSQAIAQRTAPGQAK
;
A
#
# COMPACT_ATOMS: atom_id res chain seq x y z
N MET A 1 4.04 23.70 -9.96
CA MET A 1 5.52 23.79 -10.10
C MET A 1 5.87 23.61 -11.56
N HIS A 2 6.58 24.55 -12.20
CA HIS A 2 7.04 24.39 -13.58
C HIS A 2 8.48 23.87 -13.55
N LEU A 3 8.64 22.55 -13.54
CA LEU A 3 9.94 21.89 -13.51
C LEU A 3 10.77 22.28 -14.74
N GLY A 4 12.06 22.50 -14.56
CA GLY A 4 12.96 22.92 -15.64
C GLY A 4 12.90 24.41 -15.98
N GLY A 5 12.02 25.19 -15.34
CA GLY A 5 11.97 26.65 -15.49
C GLY A 5 13.12 27.34 -14.75
N GLU A 6 13.81 28.26 -15.43
CA GLU A 6 14.79 29.13 -14.79
C GLU A 6 14.12 30.09 -13.80
N LEU A 7 14.77 30.30 -12.66
CA LEU A 7 14.33 31.29 -11.68
C LEU A 7 14.92 32.66 -12.03
N LYS A 8 14.09 33.70 -11.92
CA LYS A 8 14.57 35.09 -11.99
C LYS A 8 15.50 35.33 -10.80
N ALA A 9 16.58 36.07 -11.03
CA ALA A 9 17.61 36.35 -10.03
C ALA A 9 17.07 37.20 -8.87
N GLU A 10 16.42 36.56 -7.91
CA GLU A 10 15.96 37.14 -6.66
C GLU A 10 16.77 36.47 -5.56
N THR A 11 17.67 37.24 -4.94
CA THR A 11 18.53 36.88 -3.79
C THR A 11 19.11 35.44 -3.80
N GLY A 12 20.28 35.25 -4.41
CA GLY A 12 21.10 34.03 -4.25
C GLY A 12 20.64 32.80 -5.04
N THR A 13 19.53 32.89 -5.79
CA THR A 13 18.98 31.82 -6.63
C THR A 13 19.37 31.92 -8.11
N ALA A 14 20.21 32.89 -8.47
CA ALA A 14 20.61 33.15 -9.84
C ALA A 14 21.28 31.91 -10.46
N GLY A 15 20.71 31.42 -11.56
CA GLY A 15 21.19 30.22 -12.25
C GLY A 15 20.67 28.89 -11.69
N LEU A 16 19.81 28.92 -10.66
CA LEU A 16 19.08 27.73 -10.22
C LEU A 16 17.81 27.51 -11.07
N VAL A 17 17.50 26.23 -11.27
CA VAL A 17 16.33 25.78 -12.02
C VAL A 17 15.35 25.10 -11.08
N VAL A 18 14.06 25.33 -11.27
CA VAL A 18 13.01 24.66 -10.49
C VAL A 18 13.10 23.15 -10.67
N GLY A 19 13.21 22.41 -9.56
CA GLY A 19 13.40 20.96 -9.54
C GLY A 19 14.87 20.51 -9.58
N GLN A 20 15.83 21.44 -9.71
CA GLN A 20 17.25 21.12 -9.69
C GLN A 20 17.70 20.66 -8.29
N ALA A 21 18.58 19.67 -8.26
CA ALA A 21 19.22 19.21 -7.03
C ALA A 21 20.31 20.18 -6.57
N VAL A 22 20.34 20.45 -5.27
CA VAL A 22 21.36 21.26 -4.61
C VAL A 22 22.00 20.47 -3.49
N GLN A 23 23.33 20.41 -3.49
CA GLN A 23 24.13 19.76 -2.45
C GLN A 23 24.84 20.81 -1.62
N THR A 24 24.60 20.81 -0.31
CA THR A 24 25.37 21.65 0.61
C THR A 24 26.63 20.94 1.05
N GLN A 25 27.76 21.63 1.01
CA GLN A 25 29.05 21.08 1.40
C GLN A 25 29.61 21.77 2.65
N ALA A 26 30.28 20.98 3.48
CA ALA A 26 31.16 21.43 4.55
C ALA A 26 32.45 20.61 4.48
N ASP A 27 33.60 21.27 4.51
CA ASP A 27 34.93 20.64 4.42
C ASP A 27 35.08 19.68 3.22
N GLY A 28 34.53 20.06 2.07
CA GLY A 28 34.56 19.26 0.83
C GLY A 28 33.67 18.00 0.85
N LYS A 29 32.84 17.82 1.88
CA LYS A 29 31.88 16.71 1.98
C LYS A 29 30.45 17.21 1.83
N VAL A 30 29.61 16.43 1.14
CA VAL A 30 28.17 16.70 1.08
C VAL A 30 27.55 16.42 2.45
N VAL A 31 26.92 17.44 3.03
CA VAL A 31 26.27 17.38 4.36
C VAL A 31 24.76 17.63 4.31
N GLY A 32 24.22 17.93 3.13
CA GLY A 32 22.79 18.12 2.94
C GLY A 32 22.43 18.14 1.46
N GLU A 33 21.21 17.71 1.14
CA GLU A 33 20.73 17.60 -0.23
C GLU A 33 19.28 18.07 -0.31
N TYR A 34 19.01 18.94 -1.28
CA TYR A 34 17.78 19.69 -1.42
C TYR A 34 17.32 19.71 -2.87
N ILE A 35 16.07 20.10 -3.07
CA ILE A 35 15.50 20.42 -4.38
C ILE A 35 15.02 21.86 -4.37
N VAL A 36 15.24 22.58 -5.46
CA VAL A 36 14.75 23.94 -5.64
C VAL A 36 13.24 23.93 -5.94
N ASP A 37 12.43 24.59 -5.11
CA ASP A 37 10.99 24.73 -5.34
C ASP A 37 10.65 25.84 -6.37
N GLY A 38 9.38 25.98 -6.72
CA GLY A 38 8.91 27.01 -7.66
C GLY A 38 9.08 28.45 -7.17
N LYS A 39 9.48 28.66 -5.91
CA LYS A 39 9.75 29.97 -5.30
C LYS A 39 11.26 30.21 -5.10
N GLY A 40 12.11 29.30 -5.59
CA GLY A 40 13.56 29.38 -5.42
C GLY A 40 14.07 28.98 -4.04
N ARG A 41 13.26 28.27 -3.25
CA ARG A 41 13.66 27.79 -1.92
C ARG A 41 14.18 26.37 -2.00
N LEU A 42 15.09 26.03 -1.08
CA LEU A 42 15.69 24.70 -0.95
C LEU A 42 14.83 23.85 -0.02
N VAL A 43 14.17 22.85 -0.59
CA VAL A 43 13.30 21.92 0.13
C VAL A 43 14.06 20.63 0.41
N PRO A 44 14.07 20.12 1.66
CA PRO A 44 14.63 18.81 1.96
C PRO A 44 13.97 17.74 1.10
N ALA A 45 14.79 16.98 0.37
CA ALA A 45 14.28 15.98 -0.55
C ALA A 45 14.70 14.57 -0.12
N THR A 46 13.74 13.64 -0.18
CA THR A 46 14.04 12.22 0.03
C THR A 46 14.96 11.72 -1.10
N PRO A 47 15.79 10.68 -0.85
CA PRO A 47 16.56 10.01 -1.90
C PRO A 47 15.76 9.74 -3.19
N PHE A 48 14.54 9.23 -3.06
CA PHE A 48 13.64 8.98 -4.19
C PHE A 48 13.28 10.27 -4.94
N ALA A 49 12.84 11.32 -4.23
CA ALA A 49 12.47 12.58 -4.84
C ALA A 49 13.64 13.19 -5.62
N ARG A 50 14.86 13.10 -5.07
CA ARG A 50 16.07 13.60 -5.73
C ARG A 50 16.40 12.81 -7.00
N GLN A 51 16.38 11.48 -6.94
CA GLN A 51 16.67 10.64 -8.09
C GLN A 51 15.66 10.93 -9.21
N LEU A 52 14.37 10.93 -8.89
CA LEU A 52 13.29 11.19 -9.84
C LEU A 52 13.40 12.58 -10.48
N LEU A 53 13.56 13.63 -9.66
CA LEU A 53 13.58 15.00 -10.15
C LEU A 53 14.90 15.34 -10.87
N THR A 54 16.03 14.80 -10.45
CA THR A 54 17.30 14.94 -11.18
C THR A 54 17.20 14.27 -12.55
N ALA A 55 16.62 13.08 -12.62
CA ALA A 55 16.40 12.37 -13.88
C ALA A 55 15.41 13.11 -14.80
N TYR A 56 14.34 13.68 -14.23
CA TYR A 56 13.32 14.40 -15.00
C TYR A 56 13.81 15.76 -15.52
N VAL A 57 14.46 16.55 -14.66
CA VAL A 57 14.98 17.89 -15.00
C VAL A 57 16.22 17.77 -15.89
N GLY A 58 17.02 16.70 -15.74
CA GLY A 58 18.18 16.43 -16.59
C GLY A 58 19.36 17.37 -16.34
N ILE A 59 19.35 18.13 -15.24
CA ILE A 59 20.41 19.08 -14.87
C ILE A 59 21.22 18.51 -13.71
N LYS A 60 22.55 18.65 -13.80
CA LYS A 60 23.46 18.18 -12.75
C LYS A 60 23.23 18.94 -11.42
N PRO A 61 23.42 18.27 -10.28
CA PRO A 61 23.36 18.95 -8.99
C PRO A 61 24.36 20.09 -8.90
N VAL A 62 23.94 21.21 -8.30
CA VAL A 62 24.84 22.32 -7.96
C VAL A 62 25.32 22.16 -6.52
N SER A 63 26.59 22.43 -6.29
CA SER A 63 27.17 22.47 -4.94
C SER A 63 27.19 23.90 -4.43
N MET A 64 26.82 24.10 -3.16
CA MET A 64 26.95 25.38 -2.45
C MET A 64 27.36 25.13 -1.00
N THR A 65 27.78 26.18 -0.30
CA THR A 65 28.10 26.09 1.12
C THR A 65 26.83 26.00 1.97
N VAL A 66 26.94 25.47 3.19
CA VAL A 66 25.83 25.48 4.16
C VAL A 66 25.35 26.92 4.45
N ALA A 67 26.28 27.87 4.49
CA ALA A 67 25.97 29.28 4.73
C ALA A 67 25.09 29.88 3.61
N GLU A 68 25.42 29.62 2.35
CA GLU A 68 24.63 30.07 1.19
C GLU A 68 23.21 29.46 1.19
N ALA A 69 23.10 28.18 1.56
CA ALA A 69 21.82 27.48 1.59
C ALA A 69 20.91 27.87 2.76
N THR A 70 21.46 28.40 3.86
CA THR A 70 20.71 28.64 5.11
C THR A 70 19.54 29.59 4.88
N ASN A 71 19.74 30.66 4.11
CA ASN A 71 18.70 31.66 3.83
C ASN A 71 17.68 31.20 2.78
N LEU A 72 17.97 30.12 2.05
CA LEU A 72 17.10 29.58 1.01
C LEU A 72 16.27 28.40 1.51
N ARG A 73 16.62 27.81 2.65
CA ARG A 73 16.01 26.57 3.14
C ARG A 73 14.56 26.78 3.57
N ASP A 74 13.66 25.93 3.08
CA ASP A 74 12.31 25.80 3.60
C ASP A 74 12.01 24.34 3.98
N VAL A 75 11.99 24.07 5.28
CA VAL A 75 11.68 22.75 5.84
C VAL A 75 10.18 22.48 5.94
N ASN A 76 9.35 23.51 5.81
CA ASN A 76 7.89 23.41 5.90
C ASN A 76 7.21 23.48 4.53
N SER A 77 8.00 23.37 3.45
CA SER A 77 7.48 23.42 2.10
C SER A 77 6.63 22.18 1.77
N ASP A 78 5.53 22.41 1.07
CA ASP A 78 4.63 21.41 0.50
C ASP A 78 4.94 21.11 -0.97
N ALA A 79 6.07 21.60 -1.48
CA ALA A 79 6.47 21.43 -2.89
C ALA A 79 6.74 19.97 -3.27
N LEU A 80 7.07 19.10 -2.30
CA LEU A 80 7.22 17.66 -2.49
C LEU A 80 6.08 16.95 -1.76
N PRO A 81 5.37 16.02 -2.41
CA PRO A 81 4.30 15.27 -1.75
C PRO A 81 4.84 14.44 -0.57
N GLY A 82 4.18 14.57 0.58
CA GLY A 82 4.61 13.90 1.82
C GLY A 82 4.42 12.38 1.81
N ASP A 83 3.61 11.86 0.89
CA ASP A 83 3.34 10.44 0.67
C ASP A 83 4.36 9.78 -0.26
N TRP A 84 5.32 10.54 -0.81
CA TRP A 84 6.37 9.96 -1.64
C TRP A 84 7.31 9.05 -0.85
N PRO A 85 7.84 8.00 -1.50
CA PRO A 85 8.84 7.13 -0.89
C PRO A 85 10.02 7.91 -0.30
N LYS A 86 10.47 7.49 0.88
CA LYS A 86 11.68 8.03 1.51
C LYS A 86 12.96 7.47 0.89
N ARG A 87 12.89 6.31 0.23
CA ARG A 87 14.03 5.62 -0.36
C ARG A 87 13.66 5.20 -1.78
N GLU A 88 14.68 5.00 -2.60
CA GLU A 88 14.53 4.44 -3.93
C GLU A 88 13.91 3.04 -3.83
N PRO A 89 12.88 2.74 -4.65
CA PRO A 89 12.35 1.39 -4.74
C PRO A 89 13.45 0.42 -5.18
N VAL A 90 13.65 -0.64 -4.41
CA VAL A 90 14.53 -1.73 -4.81
C VAL A 90 13.72 -2.72 -5.63
N LYS A 91 14.19 -3.02 -6.83
CA LYS A 91 13.58 -4.06 -7.66
C LYS A 91 13.78 -5.42 -6.98
N PRO A 92 12.76 -6.26 -6.84
CA PRO A 92 12.95 -7.62 -6.33
C PRO A 92 13.85 -8.42 -7.29
N GLU A 93 14.70 -9.27 -6.72
CA GLU A 93 15.60 -10.14 -7.52
C GLU A 93 14.79 -11.07 -8.43
N ASN A 94 13.69 -11.62 -7.90
CA ASN A 94 12.70 -12.37 -8.67
C ASN A 94 11.30 -11.75 -8.46
N PRO A 95 10.56 -11.39 -9.53
CA PRO A 95 9.18 -10.90 -9.41
C PRO A 95 8.24 -11.84 -8.66
N SER A 96 8.52 -13.15 -8.68
CA SER A 96 7.74 -14.16 -7.95
C SER A 96 7.92 -14.10 -6.43
N ASP A 97 8.91 -13.34 -5.94
CA ASP A 97 9.18 -13.19 -4.51
C ASP A 97 8.33 -12.10 -3.86
N VAL A 98 7.27 -11.61 -4.50
CA VAL A 98 6.39 -10.57 -3.96
C VAL A 98 5.05 -11.17 -3.57
N CYS A 99 4.66 -11.01 -2.30
CA CYS A 99 3.38 -11.46 -1.76
C CYS A 99 2.61 -10.33 -1.11
N LEU A 100 1.28 -10.46 -1.10
CA LEU A 100 0.42 -9.69 -0.22
C LEU A 100 0.22 -10.47 1.08
N GLN A 101 0.50 -9.82 2.21
CA GLN A 101 0.24 -10.37 3.53
C GLN A 101 -0.88 -9.59 4.19
N MET A 102 -1.86 -10.30 4.73
CA MET A 102 -2.88 -9.72 5.59
C MET A 102 -2.58 -10.09 7.04
N GLN A 103 -2.61 -9.10 7.91
CA GLN A 103 -2.55 -9.26 9.35
C GLN A 103 -3.87 -8.81 9.96
N SER A 104 -4.44 -9.64 10.83
CA SER A 104 -5.60 -9.24 11.61
C SER A 104 -5.14 -8.37 12.78
N THR A 105 -5.66 -7.15 12.87
CA THR A 105 -5.40 -6.23 13.99
C THR A 105 -6.71 -5.88 14.69
N SER A 106 -6.62 -5.26 15.88
CA SER A 106 -7.78 -4.76 16.62
C SER A 106 -8.57 -3.70 15.86
N GLU A 107 -7.95 -3.00 14.91
CA GLU A 107 -8.58 -1.95 14.11
C GLU A 107 -9.15 -2.49 12.78
N GLY A 108 -8.86 -3.76 12.45
CA GLY A 108 -9.26 -4.39 11.19
C GLY A 108 -8.10 -5.08 10.47
N PRO A 109 -8.35 -5.69 9.30
CA PRO A 109 -7.30 -6.31 8.51
C PRO A 109 -6.38 -5.24 7.91
N VAL A 110 -5.08 -5.37 8.16
CA VAL A 110 -4.03 -4.57 7.51
C VAL A 110 -3.38 -5.42 6.43
N VAL A 111 -3.30 -4.88 5.21
CA VAL A 111 -2.64 -5.55 4.08
C VAL A 111 -1.33 -4.84 3.78
N SER A 112 -0.25 -5.61 3.66
CA SER A 112 1.08 -5.13 3.30
C SER A 112 1.67 -5.95 2.15
N VAL A 113 2.63 -5.36 1.45
CA VAL A 113 3.48 -6.08 0.50
C VAL A 113 4.68 -6.64 1.27
N THR A 114 4.99 -7.92 1.06
CA THR A 114 6.11 -8.61 1.70
C THR A 114 6.82 -9.49 0.68
N ASN A 115 8.00 -10.00 1.06
CA ASN A 115 8.67 -11.03 0.29
C ASN A 115 7.98 -12.38 0.48
N SER A 116 7.95 -13.19 -0.58
CA SER A 116 7.48 -14.57 -0.54
C SER A 116 8.37 -15.42 0.37
N PRO A 117 7.78 -16.37 1.12
CA PRO A 117 8.53 -17.53 1.56
C PRO A 117 9.20 -18.21 0.36
N ARG A 118 10.39 -18.79 0.57
CA ARG A 118 11.03 -19.62 -0.48
C ARG A 118 10.17 -20.85 -0.75
N ASP A 119 10.15 -21.29 -2.00
CA ASP A 119 9.54 -22.56 -2.45
C ASP A 119 8.01 -22.67 -2.24
N LEU A 120 7.25 -21.70 -2.79
CA LEU A 120 5.79 -21.81 -2.85
C LEU A 120 5.32 -22.62 -4.06
N GLU A 121 4.55 -23.67 -3.80
CA GLU A 121 3.78 -24.36 -4.84
C GLU A 121 2.51 -23.55 -5.20
N PRO A 122 2.18 -23.40 -6.50
CA PRO A 122 0.95 -22.73 -6.91
C PRO A 122 -0.32 -23.36 -6.31
N GLY A 123 -1.30 -22.51 -6.01
CA GLY A 123 -2.63 -22.91 -5.56
C GLY A 123 -2.93 -22.56 -4.11
N THR A 124 -4.18 -22.82 -3.71
CA THR A 124 -4.66 -22.53 -2.36
C THR A 124 -4.18 -23.58 -1.38
N LYS A 125 -3.49 -23.15 -0.32
CA LYS A 125 -3.12 -23.99 0.81
C LYS A 125 -3.80 -23.46 2.05
N VAL A 126 -4.59 -24.31 2.70
CA VAL A 126 -5.21 -24.02 4.00
C VAL A 126 -4.76 -25.06 5.02
N LYS A 127 -4.78 -24.68 6.29
CA LYS A 127 -4.48 -25.60 7.38
C LYS A 127 -5.64 -26.62 7.49
N PRO A 128 -5.37 -27.94 7.45
CA PRO A 128 -6.43 -28.95 7.56
C PRO A 128 -7.06 -28.96 8.96
N GLY A 129 -8.29 -29.49 9.06
CA GLY A 129 -8.99 -29.71 10.33
C GLY A 129 -9.72 -28.49 10.89
N ALA A 130 -9.83 -27.39 10.14
CA ALA A 130 -10.56 -26.21 10.56
C ALA A 130 -11.20 -25.47 9.38
N GLY A 131 -12.46 -25.07 9.57
CA GLY A 131 -13.10 -24.04 8.76
C GLY A 131 -13.18 -22.71 9.52
N VAL A 132 -13.41 -21.62 8.81
CA VAL A 132 -13.48 -20.29 9.42
C VAL A 132 -14.65 -19.48 8.86
N ALA A 133 -15.42 -18.87 9.76
CA ALA A 133 -16.38 -17.84 9.38
C ALA A 133 -15.63 -16.55 9.03
N VAL A 134 -16.01 -15.91 7.93
CA VAL A 134 -15.43 -14.66 7.48
C VAL A 134 -16.49 -13.58 7.28
N SER A 135 -16.09 -12.34 7.50
CA SER A 135 -16.85 -11.15 7.17
C SER A 135 -16.08 -10.39 6.09
N ALA A 136 -16.48 -10.56 4.84
CA ALA A 136 -15.85 -9.91 3.70
C ALA A 136 -16.31 -8.44 3.61
N ARG A 137 -15.36 -7.50 3.53
CA ARG A 137 -15.63 -6.07 3.40
C ARG A 137 -15.01 -5.50 2.12
N GLY A 138 -15.78 -4.65 1.44
CA GLY A 138 -15.32 -3.84 0.31
C GLY A 138 -15.23 -2.36 0.68
N THR A 139 -15.11 -1.50 -0.33
CA THR A 139 -15.12 -0.03 -0.18
C THR A 139 -16.53 0.55 0.01
N GLY A 140 -17.59 -0.25 -0.21
CA GLY A 140 -18.99 0.14 0.03
C GLY A 140 -19.45 -0.13 1.47
N GLN A 141 -20.68 0.33 1.80
CA GLN A 141 -21.31 0.00 3.08
C GLN A 141 -21.87 -1.43 3.05
N GLY A 142 -21.43 -2.25 4.00
CA GLY A 142 -21.93 -3.62 4.20
C GLY A 142 -20.80 -4.64 4.29
N SER A 143 -21.06 -5.71 5.03
CA SER A 143 -20.22 -6.91 5.08
C SER A 143 -21.01 -8.10 4.59
N THR A 144 -20.41 -8.90 3.71
CA THR A 144 -20.98 -10.19 3.31
C THR A 144 -20.39 -11.28 4.19
N TYR A 145 -21.22 -12.14 4.75
CA TYR A 145 -20.75 -13.28 5.53
C TYR A 145 -20.35 -14.42 4.60
N GLY A 146 -19.40 -15.24 5.05
CA GLY A 146 -19.01 -16.45 4.35
C GLY A 146 -18.37 -17.46 5.28
N PHE A 147 -18.19 -18.66 4.75
CA PHE A 147 -17.49 -19.75 5.41
C PHE A 147 -16.40 -20.26 4.48
N VAL A 148 -15.17 -20.36 4.97
CA VAL A 148 -14.06 -21.01 4.26
C VAL A 148 -13.86 -22.39 4.83
N SER A 149 -13.95 -23.41 3.99
CA SER A 149 -13.72 -24.80 4.39
C SER A 149 -12.23 -25.12 4.54
N GLU A 150 -11.94 -26.26 5.17
CA GLU A 150 -10.60 -26.84 5.23
C GLU A 150 -10.03 -27.29 3.88
N SER A 151 -10.84 -27.25 2.81
CA SER A 151 -10.38 -27.46 1.42
C SER A 151 -10.06 -26.15 0.68
N GLY A 152 -10.25 -25.00 1.33
CA GLY A 152 -10.00 -23.69 0.71
C GLY A 152 -11.12 -23.25 -0.23
N VAL A 153 -12.34 -23.75 -0.04
CA VAL A 153 -13.53 -23.33 -0.78
C VAL A 153 -14.28 -22.29 0.06
N PHE A 154 -14.64 -21.18 -0.56
CA PHE A 154 -15.44 -20.12 0.03
C PHE A 154 -16.92 -20.32 -0.28
N PHE A 155 -17.74 -20.42 0.76
CA PHE A 155 -19.19 -20.52 0.66
C PHE A 155 -19.81 -19.21 1.15
N PRO A 156 -20.50 -18.44 0.29
CA PRO A 156 -21.25 -17.27 0.73
C PRO A 156 -22.32 -17.68 1.74
N VAL A 157 -22.55 -16.87 2.78
CA VAL A 157 -23.60 -17.10 3.78
C VAL A 157 -24.59 -15.93 3.71
N GLU A 158 -25.86 -16.23 3.46
CA GLU A 158 -26.86 -15.23 3.09
C GLU A 158 -27.14 -14.23 4.22
N THR A 159 -27.26 -14.73 5.47
CA THR A 159 -27.58 -13.89 6.63
C THR A 159 -26.71 -14.19 7.85
N ALA A 160 -26.68 -13.25 8.80
CA ALA A 160 -26.06 -13.48 10.11
C ALA A 160 -26.74 -14.63 10.87
N THR A 161 -28.04 -14.84 10.66
CA THR A 161 -28.80 -15.94 11.25
C THR A 161 -28.35 -17.27 10.66
N ASP A 162 -28.17 -17.36 9.34
CA ASP A 162 -27.63 -18.57 8.70
C ASP A 162 -26.22 -18.89 9.22
N LEU A 163 -25.39 -17.87 9.44
CA LEU A 163 -24.06 -18.05 10.03
C LEU A 163 -24.13 -18.63 11.47
N GLN A 164 -25.10 -18.19 12.26
CA GLN A 164 -25.35 -18.71 13.61
C GLN A 164 -25.83 -20.16 13.60
N LEU A 165 -26.64 -20.55 12.60
CA LEU A 165 -27.06 -21.94 12.41
C LEU A 165 -25.87 -22.86 12.09
N LEU A 166 -24.80 -22.33 11.49
CA LEU A 166 -23.53 -23.02 11.29
C LEU A 166 -22.66 -23.09 12.57
N GLY A 167 -23.12 -22.51 13.68
CA GLY A 167 -22.42 -22.51 14.97
C GLY A 167 -21.46 -21.33 15.18
N TYR A 168 -21.45 -20.34 14.28
CA TYR A 168 -20.54 -19.18 14.37
C TYR A 168 -21.27 -17.90 14.79
N LYS A 169 -20.67 -17.14 15.70
CA LYS A 169 -21.11 -15.78 16.01
C LYS A 169 -20.50 -14.81 15.00
N THR A 170 -21.20 -13.74 14.67
CA THR A 170 -20.67 -12.67 13.80
C THR A 170 -19.40 -12.04 14.37
N THR A 171 -19.25 -11.98 15.69
CA THR A 171 -18.05 -11.49 16.38
C THR A 171 -16.86 -12.46 16.31
N GLN A 172 -17.09 -13.72 15.92
CA GLN A 172 -16.04 -14.71 15.69
C GLN A 172 -15.59 -14.72 14.22
N ALA A 173 -16.30 -14.01 13.33
CA ALA A 173 -15.97 -13.97 11.92
C ALA A 173 -14.70 -13.13 11.70
N VAL A 174 -13.72 -13.71 11.01
CA VAL A 174 -12.50 -13.00 10.63
C VAL A 174 -12.84 -11.99 9.55
N THR A 175 -12.51 -10.72 9.78
CA THR A 175 -12.74 -9.67 8.77
C THR A 175 -11.66 -9.76 7.71
N VAL A 176 -12.07 -9.85 6.45
CA VAL A 176 -11.16 -9.96 5.29
C VAL A 176 -11.57 -9.00 4.18
N PRO A 177 -10.62 -8.53 3.34
CA PRO A 177 -10.98 -7.84 2.11
C PRO A 177 -11.79 -8.74 1.17
N VAL A 178 -12.82 -8.21 0.52
CA VAL A 178 -13.64 -8.98 -0.43
C VAL A 178 -12.82 -9.57 -1.59
N ALA A 179 -11.75 -8.90 -2.01
CA ALA A 179 -10.86 -9.41 -3.05
C ALA A 179 -10.19 -10.75 -2.65
N TRP A 180 -9.99 -11.00 -1.36
CA TRP A 180 -9.37 -12.25 -0.89
C TRP A 180 -10.31 -13.44 -0.99
N THR A 181 -11.62 -13.24 -0.79
CA THR A 181 -12.59 -14.34 -0.93
C THR A 181 -12.72 -14.78 -2.38
N GLN A 182 -12.43 -13.91 -3.35
CA GLN A 182 -12.46 -14.20 -4.79
C GLN A 182 -11.26 -15.03 -5.27
N LEU A 183 -10.18 -15.12 -4.46
CA LEU A 183 -9.03 -15.97 -4.78
C LEU A 183 -9.31 -17.45 -4.49
N LEU A 184 -10.35 -17.72 -3.70
CA LEU A 184 -10.76 -19.07 -3.33
C LEU A 184 -11.76 -19.62 -4.35
N GLU A 185 -11.80 -20.95 -4.47
CA GLU A 185 -12.88 -21.60 -5.21
C GLU A 185 -14.23 -21.23 -4.57
N GLN A 186 -15.24 -20.95 -5.40
CA GLN A 186 -16.56 -20.52 -4.94
C GLN A 186 -17.50 -21.72 -4.82
N GLY A 187 -17.98 -21.97 -3.60
CA GLY A 187 -19.04 -22.91 -3.31
C GLY A 187 -20.44 -22.31 -3.44
N PRO A 188 -21.49 -23.14 -3.36
CA PRO A 188 -22.87 -22.66 -3.30
C PRO A 188 -23.12 -21.77 -2.09
N THR A 189 -24.10 -20.88 -2.19
CA THR A 189 -24.54 -20.08 -1.05
C THR A 189 -25.20 -20.97 0.01
N LEU A 190 -24.80 -20.78 1.26
CA LEU A 190 -25.39 -21.41 2.42
C LEU A 190 -26.51 -20.53 2.95
N SER A 191 -27.74 -21.04 2.84
CA SER A 191 -28.89 -20.43 3.48
C SER A 191 -29.97 -21.45 3.78
N GLN A 192 -30.77 -21.14 4.80
CA GLN A 192 -31.91 -21.97 5.17
C GLN A 192 -32.91 -22.14 4.02
N ALA A 193 -33.18 -21.07 3.26
CA ALA A 193 -34.11 -21.09 2.14
C ALA A 193 -33.63 -21.98 0.97
N ILE A 194 -32.31 -22.07 0.76
CA ILE A 194 -31.74 -23.01 -0.21
C ILE A 194 -31.82 -24.44 0.32
N ALA A 195 -31.42 -24.67 1.58
CA ALA A 195 -31.45 -25.99 2.19
C ALA A 195 -32.84 -26.65 2.18
N GLN A 196 -33.89 -25.86 2.45
CA GLN A 196 -35.28 -26.33 2.42
C GLN A 196 -35.77 -26.71 1.02
N ARG A 197 -35.25 -26.07 -0.04
CA ARG A 197 -35.59 -26.41 -1.43
C ARG A 197 -34.89 -27.67 -1.92
N THR A 198 -33.67 -27.91 -1.45
CA THR A 198 -32.86 -29.08 -1.82
C THR A 198 -33.20 -30.34 -1.00
N ALA A 199 -34.13 -30.26 -0.05
CA ALA A 199 -34.64 -31.40 0.70
C ALA A 199 -36.02 -31.88 0.18
N PRO A 200 -36.11 -32.55 -0.99
CA PRO A 200 -37.34 -33.24 -1.35
C PRO A 200 -37.46 -34.50 -0.48
N GLY A 201 -38.46 -34.51 0.42
CA GLY A 201 -38.97 -35.73 1.03
C GLY A 201 -38.35 -36.14 2.38
N GLN A 202 -38.62 -35.37 3.43
CA GLN A 202 -38.85 -35.95 4.76
C GLN A 202 -40.11 -35.35 5.39
N ALA A 203 -41.24 -35.56 4.72
CA ALA A 203 -42.53 -35.55 5.40
C ALA A 203 -42.74 -36.97 5.93
N LYS A 204 -42.87 -37.09 7.25
CA LYS A 204 -43.25 -38.32 7.94
C LYS A 204 -44.75 -38.55 7.82
#